data_AF-A0A533W917-F1
#
_entry.id   AF-A0A533W917-F1
#
_cell.length_a   1.000
_cell.length_b   1.000
_cell.length_c   1.000
_cell.angle_alpha   90.00
_cell.angle_beta   90.00
_cell.angle_gamma   90.00
#
_symmetry.space_group_name_H-M   'P 1'
#
loop_
_entity.id
_entity.type
_entity.pdbx_description
1 polymer ?
#
loop_
_entity_poly.entity_id
_entity_poly.type
_entity_poly.pdbx_seq_one_letter_code
_entity_poly.pdbx_strand_id
1 'polypeptide(L)' 'MDQAKSSDQNGDFKVTPWEVEGAVDYDKLIEKFGTQPITPEILQKVKGMTGEIHPM' A
#
# COMPACT_ATOMS: atom_id res chain seq x y z
N MET A 1 -14.80 26.77 14.54
CA MET A 1 -13.34 26.67 14.35
C MET A 1 -12.78 25.60 15.27
N ASP A 2 -12.98 24.37 14.83
CA ASP A 2 -12.07 23.21 14.81
C ASP A 2 -10.92 23.20 15.82
N GLN A 3 -11.12 22.43 16.91
CA GLN A 3 -10.02 21.88 17.69
C GLN A 3 -9.64 20.50 17.13
N ALA A 4 -8.38 20.41 16.70
CA ALA A 4 -7.39 19.37 17.01
C ALA A 4 -7.80 17.89 16.92
N LYS A 5 -7.16 17.19 15.96
CA LYS A 5 -6.36 15.97 16.21
C LYS A 5 -5.54 15.62 14.95
N SER A 6 -4.35 16.20 14.84
CA SER A 6 -3.30 15.71 13.95
C SER A 6 -2.48 14.69 14.72
N SER A 7 -2.95 13.44 14.74
CA SER A 7 -2.19 12.32 15.28
C SER A 7 -1.37 11.68 14.16
N ASP A 8 -0.19 12.21 13.88
CA ASP A 8 0.83 11.50 13.09
C ASP A 8 2.07 11.34 13.97
N GLN A 9 2.02 10.30 14.81
CA GLN A 9 3.20 9.66 15.38
C GLN A 9 3.59 8.54 14.41
N ASN A 10 4.08 8.89 13.22
CA ASN A 10 4.70 7.92 12.31
C ASN A 10 5.89 8.62 11.65
N GLY A 11 7.10 8.11 11.94
CA GLY A 11 8.31 8.64 11.31
C GLY A 11 8.22 8.56 9.79
N ASP A 12 8.76 9.56 9.11
CA ASP A 12 8.91 9.52 7.65
C ASP A 12 9.60 8.21 7.24
N PHE A 13 8.97 7.47 6.33
CA PHE A 13 9.56 6.27 5.73
C PHE A 13 10.14 6.59 4.35
N LYS A 14 11.29 5.98 4.04
CA LYS A 14 11.99 6.14 2.77
C LYS A 14 11.94 4.82 2.02
N VAL A 15 11.46 4.88 0.78
CA VAL A 15 11.47 3.74 -0.15
C VAL A 15 12.11 4.19 -1.45
N THR A 16 13.18 3.52 -1.81
CA THR A 16 13.89 3.69 -3.08
C THR A 16 14.19 2.30 -3.66
N PRO A 17 14.65 2.20 -4.92
CA PRO A 17 15.05 0.91 -5.49
C PRO A 17 16.18 0.19 -4.74
N TRP A 18 16.92 0.88 -3.88
CA TRP A 18 18.11 0.36 -3.20
C TRP A 18 17.98 0.30 -1.68
N GLU A 19 17.12 1.12 -1.09
CA GLU A 19 17.03 1.33 0.36
C GLU A 19 15.58 1.46 0.82
N VAL A 20 15.28 0.85 1.96
CA VAL A 20 14.01 0.96 2.69
C VAL A 20 14.31 1.28 4.15
N GLU A 21 13.75 2.37 4.66
CA GLU A 21 13.97 2.85 6.04
C GLU A 21 12.65 3.25 6.71
N GLY A 22 12.53 2.96 8.00
CA GLY A 22 11.36 3.28 8.81
C GLY A 22 10.22 2.27 8.71
N ALA A 23 9.13 2.53 9.44
CA ALA A 23 7.91 1.74 9.34
C ALA A 23 7.12 2.18 8.10
N VAL A 24 7.07 1.31 7.08
CA VAL A 24 6.42 1.63 5.81
C VAL A 24 4.90 1.59 5.97
N ASP A 25 4.27 2.72 5.68
CA ASP A 25 2.82 2.82 5.51
C ASP A 25 2.48 2.56 4.04
N TYR A 26 1.95 1.37 3.76
CA TYR A 26 1.65 0.94 2.40
C TYR A 26 0.50 1.73 1.76
N ASP A 27 -0.45 2.24 2.54
CA ASP A 27 -1.55 3.07 2.02
C ASP A 27 -0.98 4.41 1.52
N LYS A 28 -0.13 5.07 2.32
CA LYS A 28 0.59 6.28 1.90
C LYS A 28 1.54 6.02 0.72
N LEU A 29 2.17 4.84 0.67
CA LEU A 29 3.09 4.47 -0.42
C LEU A 29 2.35 4.33 -1.76
N ILE A 30 1.17 3.71 -1.77
CA ILE A 30 0.30 3.60 -2.94
C ILE A 30 -0.07 4.99 -3.46
N GLU A 31 -0.50 5.89 -2.58
CA GLU A 31 -0.84 7.29 -2.95
C GLU A 31 0.37 8.04 -3.52
N LYS A 32 1.54 7.92 -2.88
CA LYS A 32 2.78 8.60 -3.30
C LYS A 32 3.27 8.16 -4.67
N PHE A 33 3.15 6.87 -5.00
CA PHE A 33 3.58 6.31 -6.28
C PHE A 33 2.47 6.35 -7.35
N GLY A 34 1.24 6.71 -6.97
CA GLY A 34 0.09 6.77 -7.88
C GLY A 34 -0.32 5.40 -8.40
N THR A 35 -0.06 4.33 -7.65
CA THR A 35 -0.45 2.97 -8.05
C THR A 35 -1.88 2.67 -7.66
N GLN A 36 -2.35 1.47 -8.01
CA GLN A 36 -3.70 1.01 -7.67
C GLN A 36 -3.62 -0.19 -6.73
N PRO A 37 -4.49 -0.28 -5.71
CA PRO A 37 -4.55 -1.44 -4.84
C PRO A 37 -5.01 -2.67 -5.63
N ILE A 38 -4.51 -3.84 -5.24
CA ILE A 38 -4.95 -5.11 -5.81
C ILE A 38 -6.28 -5.49 -5.18
N THR A 39 -7.37 -5.33 -5.94
CA THR A 39 -8.73 -5.60 -5.46
C THR A 39 -9.09 -7.10 -5.53
N PRO A 40 -10.08 -7.56 -4.75
CA PRO A 40 -10.61 -8.93 -4.86
C PRO A 40 -11.07 -9.30 -6.27
N GLU A 41 -11.57 -8.32 -7.03
CA GLU A 41 -11.99 -8.52 -8.42
C GLU A 41 -10.81 -8.84 -9.34
N ILE A 42 -9.66 -8.16 -9.16
CA ILE A 42 -8.42 -8.45 -9.89
C ILE A 42 -7.96 -9.87 -9.55
N LEU A 43 -7.99 -10.25 -8.28
CA LEU A 43 -7.63 -11.60 -7.83
C LEU A 43 -8.53 -12.68 -8.44
N GLN A 44 -9.84 -12.44 -8.50
CA GLN A 44 -10.79 -13.36 -9.15
C GLN A 44 -10.54 -13.48 -10.66
N LYS A 45 -10.23 -12.37 -11.34
CA LYS A 45 -9.86 -12.39 -12.77
C LYS A 45 -8.61 -13.22 -13.01
N VAL A 46 -7.56 -13.03 -12.21
CA VAL A 46 -6.32 -13.83 -12.30
C VAL A 46 -6.65 -15.31 -12.09
N LYS A 47 -7.34 -15.66 -11.01
CA LYS A 47 -7.76 -17.06 -10.74
C LYS A 47 -8.57 -17.67 -11.88
N GLY A 48 -9.47 -16.89 -12.48
CA GLY A 48 -10.28 -17.36 -13.62
C GLY A 48 -9.44 -17.69 -14.85
N MET A 49 -8.30 -17.00 -15.04
CA MET A 49 -7.39 -17.22 -16.17
C MET A 49 -6.33 -18.30 -15.89
N THR A 50 -5.81 -18.37 -14.67
CA THR A 50 -4.67 -19.24 -14.30
C THR A 50 -5.07 -20.48 -13.50
N GLY A 51 -6.31 -20.56 -13.02
CA GLY A 51 -6.83 -21.65 -12.18
C GLY A 51 -6.54 -21.48 -10.68
N GLU A 52 -5.44 -20.80 -10.33
CA GLU A 52 -4.99 -20.61 -8.96
C GLU A 52 -4.41 -19.21 -8.71
N ILE A 53 -4.39 -18.80 -7.44
CA ILE A 53 -3.75 -17.56 -6.97
C ILE A 53 -2.56 -17.98 -6.11
N HIS A 54 -1.42 -17.31 -6.28
CA HIS A 54 -0.25 -17.50 -5.41
C HIS A 54 -0.63 -17.19 -3.94
N PRO A 55 -0.20 -17.99 -2.96
CA PRO A 55 -0.46 -17.70 -1.56
C PRO A 55 0.11 -16.32 -1.16
N MET A 56 -0.63 -15.58 -0.33
CA MET A 56 -0.16 -14.32 0.25
C MET A 56 0.68 -14.56 1.49
#